data_AF-A0A960YQY2-F1
#
_entry.id   AF-A0A960YQY2-F1
#
_cell.length_a   1.000
_cell.length_b   1.000
_cell.length_c   1.000
_cell.angle_alpha   90.00
_cell.angle_beta   90.00
_cell.angle_gamma   90.00
#
_symmetry.space_group_name_H-M   'P 1'
#
loop_
_entity.id
_entity.type
_entity.pdbx_description
1 polymer ?
#
loop_
_entity_poly.entity_id
_entity_poly.type
_entity_poly.pdbx_seq_one_letter_code
_entity_poly.pdbx_strand_id
1 'polypeptide(L)'
;MLQTVIAILALINGGWMLFDGIYVMRYGKFFGPAKPGPWSYPFITMGVDPFRLGPAFVFYGILWLLVAGGAFYDQSWFWLTGLIAAVATLWYFPVGTFIAVLELLFLFDLRH
;
A
#
# COMPACT_ATOMS: atom_id res chain seq x y z
N MET A 1 -15.83 -5.04 14.04
CA MET A 1 -15.94 -3.65 13.53
C MET A 1 -14.57 -3.12 13.10
N LEU A 2 -13.56 -3.11 13.98
CA LEU A 2 -12.22 -2.61 13.67
C LEU A 2 -11.49 -3.40 12.56
N GLN A 3 -11.57 -4.74 12.58
CA GLN A 3 -11.03 -5.59 11.50
C GLN A 3 -11.64 -5.27 10.13
N THR A 4 -12.92 -4.91 10.08
CA THR A 4 -13.59 -4.51 8.84
C THR A 4 -13.03 -3.19 8.33
N VAL A 5 -12.71 -2.25 9.22
CA VAL A 5 -12.07 -0.97 8.87
C VAL A 5 -10.67 -1.22 8.29
N ILE A 6 -9.86 -2.03 8.98
CA ILE A 6 -8.54 -2.49 8.51
C ILE A 6 -8.66 -3.12 7.12
N ALA A 7 -9.58 -4.07 6.95
CA ALA A 7 -9.78 -4.74 5.68
C ALA A 7 -10.13 -3.77 4.53
N ILE A 8 -10.98 -2.77 4.80
CA ILE A 8 -11.36 -1.75 3.82
C ILE A 8 -10.18 -0.83 3.48
N LEU A 9 -9.43 -0.38 4.47
CA LEU A 9 -8.24 0.45 4.25
C LEU A 9 -7.17 -0.28 3.44
N ALA A 10 -6.88 -1.53 3.82
CA ALA A 10 -5.98 -2.42 3.12
C ALA A 10 -6.44 -2.69 1.67
N LEU A 11 -7.75 -2.89 1.46
CA LEU A 11 -8.32 -3.08 0.13
C LEU A 11 -8.17 -1.84 -0.75
N ILE A 12 -8.43 -0.64 -0.21
CA ILE A 12 -8.30 0.62 -0.94
C ILE A 12 -6.83 0.86 -1.33
N ASN A 13 -5.91 0.76 -0.37
CA ASN A 13 -4.49 1.02 -0.62
C ASN A 13 -3.88 -0.04 -1.54
N GLY A 14 -4.14 -1.31 -1.24
CA GLY A 14 -3.63 -2.44 -2.01
C GLY A 14 -4.21 -2.51 -3.42
N GLY A 15 -5.51 -2.30 -3.55
CA GLY A 15 -6.19 -2.24 -4.84
C GLY A 15 -5.65 -1.11 -5.72
N TRP A 16 -5.46 0.08 -5.15
CA TRP A 16 -4.87 1.21 -5.88
C TRP A 16 -3.44 0.93 -6.31
N MET A 17 -2.57 0.47 -5.39
CA MET A 17 -1.18 0.13 -5.71
C MET A 17 -1.08 -0.96 -6.79
N LEU A 18 -1.91 -2.01 -6.69
CA LEU A 18 -1.91 -3.10 -7.66
C LEU A 18 -2.33 -2.59 -9.05
N PHE A 19 -3.45 -1.86 -9.11
CA PHE A 19 -3.94 -1.28 -10.35
C PHE A 19 -2.90 -0.37 -11.00
N ASP A 20 -2.37 0.59 -10.24
CA ASP A 20 -1.47 1.61 -10.75
C ASP A 20 -0.10 1.01 -11.13
N GLY A 21 0.36 0.01 -10.38
CA GLY A 21 1.54 -0.80 -10.69
C GLY A 21 1.42 -1.56 -12.00
N ILE A 22 0.28 -2.23 -12.24
CA ILE A 22 0.01 -2.90 -13.52
C ILE A 22 -0.09 -1.87 -14.65
N TYR A 23 -0.75 -0.74 -14.39
CA TYR A 23 -0.95 0.31 -15.38
C TYR A 23 0.39 0.90 -15.86
N VAL A 24 1.30 1.25 -14.95
CA VAL A 24 2.62 1.79 -15.34
C VAL A 24 3.47 0.77 -16.11
N MET A 25 3.41 -0.51 -15.74
CA MET A 25 4.13 -1.56 -16.48
C MET A 25 3.60 -1.74 -17.91
N ARG A 26 2.30 -1.48 -18.13
CA ARG A 26 1.67 -1.62 -19.45
C ARG A 26 1.80 -0.38 -20.31
N TYR A 27 1.70 0.81 -19.72
CA TYR A 27 1.58 2.08 -20.45
C TYR A 27 2.79 3.00 -20.28
N GLY A 28 3.78 2.63 -19.47
CA GLY A 28 4.98 3.44 -19.23
C GLY A 28 4.73 4.72 -18.42
N LYS A 29 3.54 4.88 -17.84
CA LYS A 29 3.18 6.00 -16.97
C LYS A 29 2.17 5.56 -15.92
N PHE A 30 2.21 6.15 -14.73
CA PHE A 30 1.18 5.95 -13.72
C PHE A 30 -0.16 6.57 -14.17
N PHE A 31 -1.25 6.11 -13.56
CA PHE A 31 -2.57 6.66 -13.78
C PHE A 31 -2.66 8.09 -13.22
N GLY A 32 -3.24 9.00 -14.00
CA GLY A 32 -3.39 10.41 -13.63
C GLY A 32 -2.41 11.34 -14.37
N PRO A 33 -1.87 12.38 -13.70
CA PRO A 33 -1.02 13.39 -14.33
C PRO A 33 0.27 12.82 -14.95
N ALA A 34 0.87 13.56 -15.89
CA ALA A 34 2.10 13.15 -16.56
C ALA A 34 3.31 12.99 -15.61
N LYS A 35 3.31 13.73 -14.49
CA LYS A 35 4.35 13.62 -13.45
C LYS A 35 3.85 12.70 -12.33
N PRO A 36 4.69 11.77 -11.85
CA PRO A 36 4.32 10.91 -10.72
C PRO A 36 4.14 11.74 -9.44
N GLY A 37 3.40 11.18 -8.48
CA GLY A 37 3.04 11.87 -7.25
C GLY A 37 4.23 12.21 -6.34
N PRO A 38 4.00 12.94 -5.23
CA PRO A 38 5.07 13.38 -4.31
C PRO A 38 5.95 12.26 -3.77
N TRP A 39 5.40 11.06 -3.58
CA TRP A 39 6.12 9.85 -3.19
C TRP A 39 7.31 9.51 -4.11
N SER A 40 7.31 10.00 -5.36
CA SER A 40 8.36 9.71 -6.33
C SER A 40 9.65 10.51 -6.09
N TYR A 41 9.57 11.61 -5.35
CA TYR A 41 10.68 12.54 -5.18
C TYR A 41 11.95 11.89 -4.60
N PRO A 42 11.88 11.07 -3.53
CA PRO A 42 13.07 10.36 -3.02
C PRO A 42 13.75 9.49 -4.08
N PHE A 43 12.97 8.76 -4.89
CA PHE A 43 13.50 7.91 -5.95
C PHE A 43 14.20 8.72 -7.04
N ILE A 44 13.56 9.83 -7.47
CA ILE A 44 14.16 10.75 -8.44
C ILE A 44 15.49 11.31 -7.91
N THR A 45 15.55 11.70 -6.63
CA THR A 45 16.80 12.21 -6.03
C THR A 45 17.91 11.16 -5.95
N MET A 46 17.55 9.88 -5.89
CA MET A 46 18.50 8.75 -5.92
C MET A 46 18.86 8.31 -7.35
N GLY A 47 18.37 9.00 -8.38
CA GLY A 47 18.58 8.64 -9.79
C GLY A 47 17.77 7.42 -10.25
N VAL A 48 16.77 7.01 -9.48
CA VAL A 48 15.86 5.92 -9.82
C VAL A 48 14.67 6.48 -10.58
N ASP A 49 14.43 5.96 -11.78
CA ASP A 49 13.26 6.30 -12.59
C ASP A 49 11.98 5.75 -11.90
N PRO A 50 11.05 6.61 -11.44
CA PRO A 50 9.83 6.18 -10.77
C PRO A 50 8.95 5.28 -11.64
N PHE A 51 8.96 5.44 -12.97
CA PHE A 51 8.14 4.62 -13.87
C PHE A 51 8.58 3.16 -13.92
N ARG A 52 9.78 2.84 -13.41
CA ARG A 52 10.26 1.47 -13.27
C ARG A 52 9.82 0.80 -11.97
N LEU A 53 9.12 1.52 -11.09
CA LEU A 53 8.66 1.00 -9.79
C LEU A 53 7.35 0.20 -9.88
N GLY A 54 6.77 0.02 -11.07
CA GLY A 54 5.56 -0.78 -11.26
C GLY A 54 5.56 -2.15 -10.57
N PRO A 55 6.64 -2.97 -10.68
CA PRO A 55 6.73 -4.24 -9.97
C PRO A 55 6.67 -4.10 -8.43
N ALA A 56 7.26 -3.04 -7.87
CA ALA A 56 7.19 -2.79 -6.44
C ALA A 56 5.76 -2.43 -6.01
N PHE A 57 5.06 -1.60 -6.79
CA PHE A 57 3.65 -1.29 -6.57
C PHE A 57 2.76 -2.53 -6.62
N VAL A 58 2.99 -3.43 -7.58
CA VAL A 58 2.26 -4.72 -7.64
C VAL A 58 2.55 -5.59 -6.42
N PHE A 59 3.81 -5.69 -6.00
CA PHE A 59 4.18 -6.46 -4.81
C PHE A 59 3.49 -5.93 -3.55
N TYR A 60 3.57 -4.62 -3.30
CA TYR A 60 2.89 -4.00 -2.16
C TYR A 60 1.38 -4.08 -2.28
N GLY A 61 0.83 -3.95 -3.49
CA GLY A 61 -0.59 -4.13 -3.76
C GLY A 61 -1.08 -5.52 -3.33
N ILE A 62 -0.39 -6.57 -3.76
CA ILE A 62 -0.69 -7.95 -3.35
C ILE A 62 -0.56 -8.11 -1.83
N LEU A 63 0.51 -7.58 -1.23
CA LEU A 63 0.73 -7.66 0.21
C LEU A 63 -0.45 -7.04 0.99
N TRP A 64 -0.90 -5.86 0.60
CA TRP A 64 -2.07 -5.21 1.19
C TRP A 64 -3.38 -5.96 0.95
N LEU A 65 -3.57 -6.58 -0.22
CA LEU A 65 -4.73 -7.43 -0.47
C LEU A 65 -4.73 -8.71 0.37
N LEU A 66 -3.55 -9.26 0.70
CA LEU A 66 -3.44 -10.34 1.68
C LEU A 66 -3.86 -9.86 3.07
N VAL A 67 -3.46 -8.66 3.49
CA VAL A 67 -3.91 -8.07 4.76
C VAL A 67 -5.43 -7.92 4.76
N ALA A 68 -6.02 -7.41 3.67
CA ALA A 68 -7.47 -7.27 3.55
C ALA A 68 -8.19 -8.62 3.68
N GLY A 69 -7.70 -9.65 2.97
CA GLY A 69 -8.25 -11.01 3.08
C GLY A 69 -8.10 -11.60 4.47
N GLY A 70 -6.91 -11.49 5.06
CA GLY A 70 -6.64 -11.99 6.41
C GLY A 70 -7.53 -11.32 7.47
N ALA A 71 -7.70 -10.01 7.39
CA ALA A 71 -8.55 -9.25 8.31
C ALA A 71 -10.03 -9.58 8.12
N PHE A 72 -10.49 -9.79 6.87
CA PHE A 72 -11.89 -10.13 6.58
C PHE A 72 -12.28 -11.53 7.06
N TYR A 73 -11.35 -12.49 6.98
CA TYR A 73 -11.56 -13.88 7.41
C TYR A 73 -11.00 -14.20 8.79
N ASP A 74 -10.70 -13.17 9.61
CA ASP A 74 -10.20 -13.30 10.98
C ASP A 74 -9.00 -14.26 11.13
N GLN A 75 -8.04 -14.16 10.21
CA GLN A 75 -6.89 -15.06 10.16
C GLN A 75 -5.76 -14.56 11.06
N SER A 76 -5.24 -15.40 11.97
CA SER A 76 -4.22 -14.99 12.95
C SER A 76 -2.96 -14.31 12.36
N TRP A 77 -2.60 -14.61 11.12
CA TRP A 77 -1.45 -14.00 10.43
C TRP A 77 -1.71 -12.59 9.90
N PHE A 78 -2.96 -12.12 9.84
CA PHE A 78 -3.31 -10.79 9.30
C PHE A 78 -2.63 -9.67 10.09
N TRP A 79 -2.47 -9.87 11.41
CA TRP A 79 -1.86 -8.85 12.27
C TRP A 79 -0.41 -8.58 11.89
N LEU A 80 0.40 -9.64 11.76
CA LEU A 80 1.83 -9.51 11.43
C LEU A 80 2.03 -9.02 9.99
N THR A 81 1.24 -9.54 9.05
CA THR A 81 1.30 -9.09 7.65
C THR A 81 0.86 -7.64 7.51
N GLY A 82 -0.17 -7.22 8.24
CA GLY A 82 -0.63 -5.83 8.32
C GLY A 82 0.46 -4.89 8.85
N LEU A 83 1.13 -5.30 9.93
CA LEU A 83 2.25 -4.53 10.49
C LEU A 83 3.37 -4.35 9.47
N ILE A 84 3.78 -5.43 8.79
CA ILE A 84 4.82 -5.40 7.77
C ILE A 84 4.39 -4.50 6.60
N ALA A 85 3.17 -4.66 6.09
CA ALA A 85 2.64 -3.88 4.97
C ALA A 85 2.59 -2.39 5.30
N ALA A 86 2.08 -2.04 6.47
CA ALA A 86 1.97 -0.66 6.90
C ALA A 86 3.35 0.00 7.04
N VAL A 87 4.29 -0.62 7.75
CA VAL A 87 5.65 -0.08 7.88
C VAL A 87 6.35 0.04 6.52
N ALA A 88 6.27 -1.00 5.69
CA ALA A 88 6.97 -1.04 4.41
C ALA A 88 6.39 -0.07 3.36
N THR A 89 5.21 0.51 3.60
CA THR A 89 4.57 1.47 2.70
C THR A 89 4.47 2.90 3.24
N LEU A 90 5.11 3.20 4.38
CA LEU A 90 5.18 4.57 4.93
C LEU A 90 5.82 5.58 3.97
N TRP A 91 6.61 5.13 3.01
CA TRP A 91 7.21 5.99 1.97
C TRP A 91 6.19 6.50 0.92
N TYR A 92 4.98 5.91 0.85
CA TYR A 92 3.98 6.23 -0.18
C TYR A 92 3.16 7.50 0.17
N PHE A 93 3.83 8.65 0.26
CA PHE A 93 3.22 9.92 0.68
C PHE A 93 2.35 10.60 -0.41
N PRO A 94 1.25 11.28 -0.05
CA PRO A 94 0.68 11.37 1.31
C PRO A 94 -0.33 10.27 1.64
N VAL A 95 -1.11 9.82 0.66
CA VAL A 95 -2.30 9.00 0.90
C VAL A 95 -1.93 7.63 1.46
N GLY A 96 -0.92 6.97 0.89
CA GLY A 96 -0.44 5.69 1.39
C GLY A 96 0.11 5.75 2.80
N THR A 97 0.91 6.77 3.09
CA THR A 97 1.43 7.01 4.44
C THR A 97 0.30 7.22 5.44
N PHE A 98 -0.72 8.01 5.10
CA PHE A 98 -1.87 8.23 5.97
C PHE A 98 -2.62 6.92 6.27
N ILE A 99 -2.90 6.12 5.24
CA ILE A 99 -3.54 4.81 5.41
C ILE A 99 -2.67 3.89 6.27
N ALA A 100 -1.36 3.82 6.00
CA ALA A 100 -0.43 3.01 6.77
C ALA A 100 -0.39 3.41 8.26
N VAL A 101 -0.41 4.71 8.58
CA VAL A 101 -0.44 5.17 9.98
C VAL A 101 -1.75 4.79 10.66
N LEU A 102 -2.89 4.98 9.99
CA LEU A 102 -4.19 4.54 10.55
C LEU A 102 -4.21 3.03 10.78
N GLU A 103 -3.70 2.26 9.84
CA GLU A 103 -3.63 0.80 9.96
C GLU A 103 -2.78 0.38 11.15
N LEU A 104 -1.62 1.02 11.37
CA LEU A 104 -0.78 0.77 12.54
C LEU A 104 -1.55 1.02 13.83
N LEU A 105 -2.23 2.16 13.95
CA LEU A 105 -3.02 2.50 15.14
C LEU A 105 -4.09 1.43 15.42
N PHE A 106 -4.81 0.99 14.38
CA PHE A 106 -5.86 -0.02 14.53
C PHE A 106 -5.30 -1.42 14.84
N LEU A 107 -4.16 -1.79 14.27
CA LEU A 107 -3.48 -3.05 14.58
C LEU A 107 -2.98 -3.09 16.03
N PHE A 108 -2.50 -1.96 16.57
CA PHE A 108 -2.10 -1.88 17.97
C PHE A 108 -3.30 -1.93 18.91
N ASP A 109 -4.40 -1.24 18.59
CA ASP A 109 -5.64 -1.28 19.37
C ASP A 109 -6.24 -2.70 19.45
N LEU A 110 -6.20 -3.47 18.34
CA LEU A 110 -6.66 -4.87 18.33
C LEU A 110 -5.85 -5.83 19.22
N ARG A 111 -4.65 -5.44 19.66
CA ARG A 111 -3.77 -6.28 20.47
C ARG A 111 -3.89 -5.99 21.98
N HIS A 112 -4.60 -4.93 22.35
CA HIS A 112 -4.94 -4.58 23.73
C HIS A 112 -6.30 -5.13 24.12
#